data_AF-A0A563D7K9-F1
#
_entry.id   AF-A0A563D7K9-F1
#
_cell.length_a   1.000
_cell.length_b   1.000
_cell.length_c   1.000
_cell.angle_alpha   90.00
_cell.angle_beta   90.00
_cell.angle_gamma   90.00
#
_symmetry.space_group_name_H-M   'P 1'
#
loop_
_entity.id
_entity.type
_entity.pdbx_description
1 polymer ?
#
loop_
_entity_poly.entity_id
_entity_poly.type
_entity_poly.pdbx_seq_one_letter_code
_entity_poly.pdbx_strand_id
1 'polypeptide(L)'
;MKKRVGMNKKLIEIISVIIILCGAAAGLWYNYQHAAEQPKTPSTNVSESAKFKSEYPRVAANNGFVYASDKEVLDIFNNGSGVVFLGFPQCPWCQHLSEHVDRAARAEGVDKIYYLNIRDARASNNEVYQKLVKKLEPYLDKDDNGKPRIFVPDVSIVKNGNIIGRYKEESTGDDNITPDKYWTSERIERTSSQLRGFMRQLKG
;
A
#
# COMPACT_ATOMS: atom_id res chain seq x y z
N MET A 1 -3.94 -12.46 71.60
CA MET A 1 -4.50 -11.08 71.61
C MET A 1 -3.83 -10.26 70.51
N LYS A 2 -4.58 -9.81 69.49
CA LYS A 2 -4.06 -9.06 68.33
C LYS A 2 -4.04 -7.56 68.70
N LYS A 3 -2.85 -6.96 68.90
CA LYS A 3 -2.71 -5.51 69.13
C LYS A 3 -3.17 -4.76 67.87
N ARG A 4 -4.23 -3.95 67.99
CA ARG A 4 -4.58 -2.95 66.96
C ARG A 4 -3.58 -1.80 67.06
N VAL A 5 -2.84 -1.56 65.98
CA VAL A 5 -1.97 -0.39 65.83
C VAL A 5 -2.87 0.82 65.63
N GLY A 6 -2.88 1.74 66.60
CA GLY A 6 -3.56 3.03 66.47
C GLY A 6 -2.73 3.96 65.59
N MET A 7 -3.22 4.26 64.39
CA MET A 7 -2.51 5.09 63.41
C MET A 7 -2.90 6.57 63.59
N ASN A 8 -1.92 7.48 63.54
CA ASN A 8 -2.11 8.91 63.79
C ASN A 8 -3.05 9.53 62.72
N LYS A 9 -4.03 10.34 63.14
CA LYS A 9 -5.00 10.99 62.23
C LYS A 9 -4.33 11.78 61.10
N LYS A 10 -3.20 12.46 61.38
CA LYS A 10 -2.42 13.16 60.35
C LYS A 10 -1.78 12.21 59.33
N LEU A 11 -1.41 10.99 59.76
CA LEU A 11 -0.86 9.97 58.87
C LEU A 11 -1.96 9.34 57.99
N ILE A 12 -3.17 9.21 58.52
CA ILE A 12 -4.34 8.73 57.77
C ILE A 12 -4.70 9.72 56.66
N GLU A 13 -4.71 11.03 56.96
CA GLU A 13 -4.98 12.09 55.97
C GLU A 13 -3.94 12.14 54.84
N ILE A 14 -2.66 11.96 55.16
CA ILE A 14 -1.60 11.93 54.14
C ILE A 14 -1.74 10.69 53.24
N ILE A 15 -2.03 9.52 53.82
CA ILE A 15 -2.20 8.27 53.06
C ILE A 15 -3.42 8.37 52.12
N SER A 16 -4.54 8.95 52.57
CA SER A 16 -5.71 9.10 51.72
C SER A 16 -5.48 10.06 50.54
N VAL A 17 -4.73 11.14 50.73
CA VAL A 17 -4.38 12.06 49.62
C VAL A 17 -3.46 11.38 48.59
N ILE A 18 -2.49 10.57 49.03
CA ILE A 18 -1.59 9.84 48.14
C ILE A 18 -2.36 8.80 47.31
N ILE A 19 -3.31 8.07 47.92
CA ILE A 19 -4.12 7.07 47.21
C ILE A 19 -4.96 7.72 46.11
N ILE A 20 -5.54 8.90 46.36
CA ILE A 20 -6.35 9.64 45.38
C ILE A 20 -5.48 10.11 44.20
N LEU A 21 -4.28 10.63 44.46
CA LEU A 21 -3.35 11.08 43.42
C LEU A 21 -2.85 9.90 42.55
N CYS A 22 -2.52 8.76 43.16
CA CYS A 22 -2.14 7.56 42.42
C CYS A 22 -3.29 7.00 41.57
N GLY A 23 -4.52 7.03 42.08
CA GLY A 23 -5.72 6.61 41.34
C GLY A 23 -5.97 7.48 40.10
N ALA A 24 -5.80 8.81 40.21
CA ALA A 24 -5.96 9.72 39.08
C ALA A 24 -4.89 9.50 38.00
N ALA A 25 -3.62 9.30 38.39
CA ALA A 25 -2.55 9.01 37.45
C ALA A 25 -2.76 7.67 36.72
N ALA A 26 -3.22 6.62 37.44
CA ALA A 26 -3.54 5.33 36.85
C ALA A 26 -4.75 5.40 35.91
N GLY A 27 -5.79 6.16 36.28
CA GLY A 27 -6.97 6.37 35.43
C GLY A 27 -6.67 7.18 34.17
N LEU A 28 -5.79 8.18 34.26
CA LEU A 28 -5.30 8.93 33.10
C LEU A 28 -4.43 8.04 32.20
N TRP A 29 -3.54 7.22 32.76
CA TRP A 29 -2.71 6.30 32.00
C TRP A 29 -3.53 5.19 31.31
N TYR A 30 -4.53 4.63 32.01
CA TYR A 30 -5.48 3.67 31.46
C TYR A 30 -6.27 4.26 30.28
N ASN A 31 -6.83 5.47 30.43
CA ASN A 31 -7.50 6.17 29.34
C ASN A 31 -6.56 6.49 28.17
N TYR A 32 -5.30 6.85 28.44
CA TYR A 32 -4.30 7.14 27.40
C TYR A 32 -3.92 5.88 26.60
N GLN A 33 -3.83 4.71 27.25
CA GLN A 33 -3.59 3.44 26.56
C GLN A 33 -4.79 3.01 25.68
N HIS A 34 -6.01 3.26 26.12
CA HIS A 34 -7.22 2.87 25.38
C HIS A 34 -7.67 3.89 24.31
N ALA A 35 -7.21 5.14 24.38
CA ALA A 35 -7.50 6.15 23.34
C ALA A 35 -6.69 5.95 22.04
N ALA A 36 -5.68 5.08 22.04
CA ALA A 36 -4.84 4.79 20.86
C ALA A 36 -5.34 3.61 20.01
N GLU A 37 -6.42 2.92 20.41
CA GLU A 37 -7.01 1.86 19.61
C GLU A 37 -7.91 2.47 18.53
N GLN A 38 -7.33 2.68 17.34
CA GLN A 38 -8.09 2.80 16.10
C GLN A 38 -9.09 1.63 16.03
N PRO A 39 -10.36 1.87 15.64
CA PRO A 39 -11.36 0.81 15.57
C PRO A 39 -10.90 -0.26 14.57
N LYS A 40 -10.50 -1.42 15.09
CA LYS A 40 -10.24 -2.62 14.28
C LYS A 40 -11.58 -3.06 13.71
N THR A 41 -11.76 -2.84 12.41
CA THR A 41 -12.86 -3.41 11.63
C THR A 41 -12.88 -4.93 11.78
N PRO A 42 -14.06 -5.58 11.78
CA PRO A 42 -14.17 -7.02 12.05
C PRO A 42 -13.41 -7.81 10.97
N SER A 43 -12.40 -8.56 11.38
CA SER A 43 -11.57 -9.37 10.50
C SER A 43 -12.32 -10.62 10.05
N THR A 44 -13.05 -10.53 8.93
CA THR A 44 -13.10 -11.69 8.03
C THR A 44 -11.67 -11.93 7.55
N ASN A 45 -11.05 -13.01 8.02
CA ASN A 45 -9.66 -13.41 7.71
C ASN A 45 -9.50 -13.81 6.24
N VAL A 46 -9.80 -12.91 5.31
CA VAL A 46 -9.54 -13.07 3.88
C VAL A 46 -8.08 -12.69 3.65
N SER A 47 -7.28 -13.60 3.10
CA SER A 47 -5.90 -13.28 2.73
C SER A 47 -5.88 -12.16 1.69
N GLU A 48 -4.81 -11.37 1.66
CA GLU A 48 -4.67 -10.30 0.66
C GLU A 48 -4.76 -10.83 -0.77
N SER A 49 -4.19 -12.01 -1.04
CA SER A 49 -4.29 -12.64 -2.36
C SER A 49 -5.74 -12.96 -2.75
N ALA A 50 -6.55 -13.45 -1.81
CA ALA A 50 -7.95 -13.78 -2.05
C ALA A 50 -8.79 -12.52 -2.26
N LYS A 51 -8.53 -11.48 -1.45
CA LYS A 51 -9.16 -10.17 -1.63
C LYS A 51 -8.81 -9.57 -2.99
N PHE A 52 -7.53 -9.53 -3.34
CA PHE A 52 -7.08 -8.99 -4.61
C PHE A 52 -7.64 -9.77 -5.80
N LYS A 53 -7.65 -11.11 -5.74
CA LYS A 53 -8.30 -11.97 -6.75
C LYS A 53 -9.79 -11.67 -6.93
N SER A 54 -10.49 -11.32 -5.85
CA SER A 54 -11.91 -10.94 -5.94
C SER A 54 -12.12 -9.61 -6.67
N GLU A 55 -11.19 -8.66 -6.53
CA GLU A 55 -11.21 -7.36 -7.22
C GLU A 55 -10.62 -7.43 -8.64
N TYR A 56 -9.69 -8.37 -8.87
CA TYR A 56 -8.96 -8.61 -10.11
C TYR A 56 -9.06 -10.09 -10.52
N PRO A 57 -10.18 -10.54 -11.09
CA PRO A 57 -10.46 -11.96 -11.32
C PRO A 57 -9.53 -12.66 -12.32
N ARG A 58 -8.62 -11.95 -13.01
CA ARG A 58 -7.68 -12.55 -13.97
C ARG A 58 -6.38 -13.07 -13.34
N VAL A 59 -5.99 -12.61 -12.15
CA VAL A 59 -4.74 -13.07 -11.50
C VAL A 59 -4.86 -14.50 -10.95
N ALA A 60 -3.76 -15.16 -10.59
CA ALA A 60 -3.81 -16.46 -9.92
C ALA A 60 -4.39 -16.36 -8.48
N ALA A 61 -4.90 -17.46 -7.92
CA ALA A 61 -5.39 -17.48 -6.53
C ALA A 61 -4.28 -17.23 -5.49
N ASN A 62 -3.07 -17.68 -5.80
CA ASN A 62 -1.83 -17.47 -5.04
C ASN A 62 -1.01 -16.28 -5.56
N ASN A 63 -1.68 -15.24 -6.06
CA ASN A 63 -1.01 -14.02 -6.50
C ASN A 63 -0.27 -13.33 -5.34
N GLY A 64 0.80 -12.60 -5.67
CA GLY A 64 1.64 -11.90 -4.70
C GLY A 64 1.21 -10.46 -4.37
N PHE A 65 -0.01 -10.05 -4.72
CA PHE A 65 -0.45 -8.68 -4.46
C PHE A 65 -0.74 -8.46 -2.97
N VAL A 66 -0.19 -7.36 -2.43
CA VAL A 66 -0.39 -6.90 -1.05
C VAL A 66 -0.87 -5.45 -1.09
N TYR A 67 -1.83 -5.09 -0.25
CA TYR A 67 -2.38 -3.74 -0.20
C TYR A 67 -1.41 -2.84 0.56
N ALA A 68 -1.03 -1.73 -0.06
CA ALA A 68 -0.16 -0.72 0.52
C ALA A 68 -0.90 0.62 0.62
N SER A 69 -0.64 1.35 1.68
CA SER A 69 -0.97 2.76 1.81
C SER A 69 -0.12 3.62 0.86
N ASP A 70 -0.58 4.84 0.59
CA ASP A 70 0.20 5.84 -0.14
C ASP A 70 1.55 6.13 0.53
N LYS A 71 1.61 6.08 1.86
CA LYS A 71 2.83 6.23 2.64
C LYS A 71 3.80 5.07 2.40
N GLU A 72 3.34 3.83 2.47
CA GLU A 72 4.19 2.65 2.21
C GLU A 72 4.72 2.66 0.78
N VAL A 73 3.88 3.01 -0.20
CA VAL A 73 4.31 3.19 -1.59
C VAL A 73 5.38 4.29 -1.71
N LEU A 74 5.18 5.44 -1.09
CA LEU A 74 6.17 6.52 -1.09
C LEU A 74 7.49 6.09 -0.44
N ASP A 75 7.43 5.34 0.65
CA ASP A 75 8.60 4.82 1.35
C ASP A 75 9.37 3.82 0.46
N ILE A 76 8.68 2.96 -0.30
CA ILE A 76 9.32 2.10 -1.32
C ILE A 76 10.06 2.94 -2.36
N PHE A 77 9.43 3.98 -2.91
CA PHE A 77 10.11 4.85 -3.87
C PHE A 77 11.27 5.66 -3.26
N ASN A 78 11.28 5.90 -1.96
CA ASN A 78 12.36 6.65 -1.31
C ASN A 78 13.56 5.79 -0.97
N ASN A 79 13.35 4.56 -0.50
CA ASN A 79 14.43 3.71 0.00
C ASN A 79 14.22 2.20 -0.17
N GLY A 80 13.01 1.76 -0.51
CA GLY A 80 12.67 0.33 -0.57
C GLY A 80 13.00 -0.33 -1.92
N SER A 81 12.64 -1.60 -1.99
CA SER A 81 12.76 -2.44 -3.18
C SER A 81 11.48 -3.25 -3.37
N GLY A 82 11.03 -3.38 -4.61
CA GLY A 82 9.83 -4.16 -4.93
C GLY A 82 9.15 -3.73 -6.22
N VAL A 83 8.05 -4.40 -6.52
CA VAL A 83 7.16 -4.06 -7.62
C VAL A 83 5.99 -3.26 -7.04
N VAL A 84 5.75 -2.06 -7.57
CA VAL A 84 4.61 -1.21 -7.22
C VAL A 84 3.62 -1.22 -8.37
N PHE A 85 2.35 -1.51 -8.08
CA PHE A 85 1.23 -1.46 -9.01
C PHE A 85 0.23 -0.39 -8.54
N LEU A 86 0.04 0.65 -9.34
CA LEU A 86 -0.95 1.70 -9.08
C LEU A 86 -2.12 1.52 -10.04
N GLY A 87 -3.31 1.29 -9.49
CA GLY A 87 -4.51 1.00 -10.27
C GLY A 87 -5.77 1.18 -9.44
N PHE A 88 -6.90 0.72 -9.97
CA PHE A 88 -8.13 0.53 -9.20
C PHE A 88 -9.04 -0.49 -9.90
N PRO A 89 -9.95 -1.19 -9.19
CA PRO A 89 -10.65 -2.36 -9.75
C PRO A 89 -11.55 -2.02 -10.94
N GLN A 90 -12.10 -0.80 -10.99
CA GLN A 90 -12.98 -0.36 -12.07
C GLN A 90 -12.24 0.03 -13.36
N CYS A 91 -10.90 0.01 -13.37
CA CYS A 91 -10.07 0.34 -14.54
C CYS A 91 -9.89 -0.90 -15.44
N PRO A 92 -10.47 -0.94 -16.65
CA PRO A 92 -10.38 -2.12 -17.52
C PRO A 92 -8.95 -2.45 -17.96
N TRP A 93 -8.12 -1.43 -18.20
CA TRP A 93 -6.70 -1.60 -18.51
C TRP A 93 -5.92 -2.24 -17.35
N CYS A 94 -6.22 -1.81 -16.14
CA CYS A 94 -5.62 -2.34 -14.92
C CYS A 94 -6.02 -3.81 -14.68
N GLN A 95 -7.26 -4.19 -15.04
CA GLN A 95 -7.72 -5.58 -14.96
C GLN A 95 -6.82 -6.52 -15.76
N HIS A 96 -6.54 -6.17 -17.01
CA HIS A 96 -5.67 -6.98 -17.87
C HIS A 96 -4.20 -6.93 -17.44
N LEU A 97 -3.64 -5.74 -17.19
CA LEU A 97 -2.22 -5.64 -16.84
C LEU A 97 -1.88 -6.37 -15.53
N SER A 98 -2.80 -6.39 -14.56
CA SER A 98 -2.59 -7.10 -13.29
C SER A 98 -2.28 -8.59 -13.47
N GLU A 99 -2.90 -9.24 -14.47
CA GLU A 99 -2.64 -10.63 -14.82
C GLU A 99 -1.20 -10.85 -15.30
N HIS A 100 -0.70 -9.95 -16.14
CA HIS A 100 0.65 -10.05 -16.68
C HIS A 100 1.71 -9.71 -15.65
N VAL A 101 1.43 -8.78 -14.73
CA VAL A 101 2.28 -8.48 -13.59
C VAL A 101 2.36 -9.67 -12.63
N ASP A 102 1.24 -10.30 -12.28
CA ASP A 102 1.20 -11.53 -11.47
C ASP A 102 2.05 -12.65 -12.09
N ARG A 103 1.83 -12.94 -13.38
CA ARG A 103 2.59 -13.97 -14.11
C ARG A 103 4.09 -13.68 -14.10
N ALA A 104 4.49 -12.43 -14.38
CA ALA A 104 5.90 -12.04 -14.39
C ALA A 104 6.55 -12.14 -13.01
N ALA A 105 5.86 -11.66 -11.96
CA ALA A 105 6.34 -11.73 -10.58
C ALA A 105 6.57 -13.17 -10.13
N ARG A 106 5.59 -14.06 -10.36
CA ARG A 106 5.73 -15.49 -10.04
C ARG A 106 6.85 -16.16 -10.83
N ALA A 107 6.97 -15.87 -12.13
CA ALA A 107 8.03 -16.43 -12.97
C ALA A 107 9.44 -16.02 -12.51
N GLU A 108 9.58 -14.79 -11.99
CA GLU A 108 10.84 -14.30 -11.46
C GLU A 108 10.92 -14.43 -9.93
N GLY A 109 10.04 -15.17 -9.25
CA GLY A 109 10.10 -15.38 -7.80
C GLY A 109 10.10 -14.07 -6.98
N VAL A 110 9.30 -13.10 -7.39
CA VAL A 110 9.01 -11.88 -6.62
C VAL A 110 7.81 -12.15 -5.74
N ASP A 111 8.03 -12.17 -4.42
CA ASP A 111 7.00 -12.57 -3.45
C ASP A 111 5.87 -11.54 -3.29
N LYS A 112 6.19 -10.25 -3.44
CA LYS A 112 5.26 -9.14 -3.15
C LYS A 112 5.18 -8.14 -4.29
N ILE A 113 3.95 -7.82 -4.66
CA ILE A 113 3.57 -6.70 -5.53
C ILE A 113 2.74 -5.73 -4.69
N TYR A 114 3.29 -4.55 -4.40
CA TYR A 114 2.63 -3.54 -3.59
C TYR A 114 1.58 -2.81 -4.41
N TYR A 115 0.31 -3.07 -4.09
CA TYR A 115 -0.84 -2.46 -4.74
C TYR A 115 -1.34 -1.26 -3.95
N LEU A 116 -1.49 -0.13 -4.64
CA LEU A 116 -2.24 1.01 -4.13
C LEU A 116 -3.42 1.31 -5.04
N ASN A 117 -4.62 1.36 -4.45
CA ASN A 117 -5.77 1.96 -5.10
C ASN A 117 -5.58 3.48 -5.18
N ILE A 118 -4.97 3.94 -6.27
CA ILE A 118 -4.56 5.33 -6.43
C ILE A 118 -5.74 6.27 -6.68
N ARG A 119 -6.95 5.76 -6.93
CA ARG A 119 -8.14 6.61 -7.11
C ARG A 119 -8.42 7.41 -5.84
N ASP A 120 -8.31 6.79 -4.67
CA ASP A 120 -8.62 7.44 -3.40
C ASP A 120 -7.54 8.45 -3.02
N ALA A 121 -6.26 8.13 -3.27
CA ALA A 121 -5.14 9.06 -3.11
C ALA A 121 -5.24 10.29 -4.03
N ARG A 122 -5.69 10.09 -5.27
CA ARG A 122 -5.96 11.20 -6.22
C ARG A 122 -7.12 12.08 -5.76
N ALA A 123 -8.18 11.48 -5.22
CA ALA A 123 -9.35 12.21 -4.75
C ALA A 123 -9.04 13.03 -3.49
N SER A 124 -8.28 12.46 -2.54
CA SER A 124 -7.87 13.17 -1.33
C SER A 124 -6.80 14.23 -1.60
N ASN A 125 -5.96 14.00 -2.61
CA ASN A 125 -4.89 14.89 -3.02
C ASN A 125 -3.97 15.33 -1.87
N ASN A 126 -3.74 14.41 -0.91
CA ASN A 126 -3.02 14.69 0.33
C ASN A 126 -1.51 14.93 0.08
N GLU A 127 -0.79 15.32 1.13
CA GLU A 127 0.67 15.58 1.04
C GLU A 127 1.48 14.37 0.58
N VAL A 128 1.06 13.15 0.94
CA VAL A 128 1.76 11.92 0.57
C VAL A 128 1.62 11.67 -0.93
N TYR A 129 0.42 11.81 -1.48
CA TYR A 129 0.16 11.74 -2.91
C TYR A 129 0.94 12.82 -3.67
N GLN A 130 1.00 14.05 -3.17
CA GLN A 130 1.78 15.13 -3.80
C GLN A 130 3.28 14.83 -3.83
N LYS A 131 3.83 14.25 -2.75
CA LYS A 131 5.23 13.77 -2.73
C LYS A 131 5.45 12.63 -3.71
N LEU A 132 4.48 11.72 -3.85
CA LEU A 132 4.53 10.63 -4.82
C LEU A 132 4.51 11.16 -6.26
N VAL A 133 3.63 12.11 -6.59
CA VAL A 133 3.60 12.79 -7.90
C VAL A 133 4.95 13.43 -8.20
N LYS A 134 5.52 14.19 -7.25
CA LYS A 134 6.83 14.82 -7.42
C LYS A 134 7.96 13.80 -7.64
N LYS A 135 7.94 12.68 -6.91
CA LYS A 135 8.93 11.61 -7.07
C LYS A 135 8.86 10.95 -8.45
N LEU A 136 7.66 10.86 -9.02
CA LEU A 136 7.41 10.22 -10.32
C LEU A 136 7.38 11.21 -11.49
N GLU A 137 7.36 12.52 -11.23
CA GLU A 137 7.21 13.59 -12.22
C GLU A 137 8.03 13.42 -13.51
N PRO A 138 9.31 12.99 -13.49
CA PRO A 138 10.10 12.78 -14.71
C PRO A 138 9.54 11.73 -15.69
N TYR A 139 8.57 10.93 -15.24
CA TYR A 139 7.98 9.82 -15.97
C TYR A 139 6.47 9.98 -16.19
N LEU A 140 5.86 11.05 -15.70
CA LEU A 140 4.42 11.25 -15.77
C LEU A 140 4.06 12.15 -16.93
N ASP A 141 3.00 11.75 -17.64
CA ASP A 141 2.30 12.66 -18.53
C ASP A 141 1.55 13.74 -17.73
N LYS A 142 1.21 14.81 -18.44
CA LYS A 142 0.45 15.92 -17.89
C LYS A 142 -1.06 15.69 -18.08
N ASP A 143 -1.84 16.13 -17.11
CA ASP A 143 -3.29 16.24 -17.24
C ASP A 143 -3.70 17.44 -18.12
N ASP A 144 -5.00 17.62 -18.31
CA ASP A 144 -5.58 18.69 -19.13
C ASP A 144 -5.22 20.11 -18.63
N ASN A 145 -4.78 20.23 -17.37
CA ASN A 145 -4.31 21.49 -16.78
C ASN A 145 -2.79 21.66 -16.87
N GLY A 146 -2.09 20.77 -17.59
CA GLY A 146 -0.65 20.77 -17.74
C GLY A 146 0.12 20.29 -16.50
N LYS A 147 -0.54 19.65 -15.52
CA LYS A 147 0.09 19.18 -14.29
C LYS A 147 0.46 17.70 -14.38
N PRO A 148 1.67 17.29 -13.93
CA PRO A 148 2.03 15.87 -13.88
C PRO A 148 1.00 15.06 -13.10
N ARG A 149 0.56 13.94 -13.66
CA ARG A 149 -0.48 13.09 -13.05
C ARG A 149 -0.11 11.62 -13.16
N ILE A 150 -0.36 10.88 -12.09
CA ILE A 150 -0.25 9.42 -12.11
C ILE A 150 -1.46 8.85 -12.86
N PHE A 151 -1.25 8.55 -14.14
CA PHE A 151 -2.18 7.76 -14.95
C PHE A 151 -2.04 6.28 -14.60
N VAL A 152 -3.10 5.50 -14.89
CA VAL A 152 -3.14 4.07 -14.57
C VAL A 152 -3.49 3.24 -15.80
N PRO A 153 -3.06 1.97 -15.84
CA PRO A 153 -2.22 1.32 -14.83
C PRO A 153 -0.77 1.83 -14.84
N ASP A 154 -0.18 1.97 -13.65
CA ASP A 154 1.26 2.21 -13.51
C ASP A 154 1.93 1.01 -12.84
N VAL A 155 3.05 0.57 -13.40
CA VAL A 155 3.88 -0.49 -12.81
C VAL A 155 5.30 0.00 -12.76
N SER A 156 5.84 0.09 -11.55
CA SER A 156 7.20 0.55 -11.30
C SER A 156 7.97 -0.53 -10.54
N ILE A 157 9.18 -0.85 -11.01
CA ILE A 157 10.11 -1.76 -10.34
C ILE A 157 11.16 -0.87 -9.68
N VAL A 158 11.21 -0.93 -8.35
CA VAL A 158 12.07 -0.09 -7.52
C VAL A 158 13.14 -0.96 -6.86
N LYS A 159 14.38 -0.48 -6.84
CA LYS A 159 15.50 -1.09 -6.13
C LYS A 159 16.25 -0.02 -5.35
N ASN A 160 16.22 -0.13 -4.02
CA ASN A 160 16.87 0.80 -3.08
C ASN A 160 16.48 2.27 -3.35
N GLY A 161 15.19 2.54 -3.56
CA GLY A 161 14.65 3.87 -3.87
C GLY A 161 14.90 4.36 -5.32
N ASN A 162 15.55 3.55 -6.17
CA ASN A 162 15.75 3.85 -7.58
C ASN A 162 14.76 3.09 -8.45
N ILE A 163 14.11 3.79 -9.38
CA ILE A 163 13.22 3.16 -10.37
C ILE A 163 14.09 2.54 -11.46
N ILE A 164 14.21 1.22 -11.44
CA ILE A 164 15.02 0.45 -12.40
C ILE A 164 14.24 -0.02 -13.62
N GLY A 165 12.91 0.13 -13.59
CA GLY A 165 12.04 -0.22 -14.69
C GLY A 165 10.62 0.28 -14.48
N ARG A 166 9.94 0.60 -15.58
CA ARG A 166 8.50 0.87 -15.58
C ARG A 166 7.88 0.17 -16.78
N TYR A 167 6.69 -0.37 -16.60
CA TYR A 167 5.92 -0.87 -17.73
C TYR A 167 5.60 0.30 -18.69
N LYS A 168 5.88 0.09 -19.96
CA LYS A 168 5.49 0.98 -21.05
C LYS A 168 4.51 0.27 -21.94
N GLU A 169 3.32 0.84 -22.04
CA GLU A 169 2.30 0.41 -22.99
C GLU A 169 2.79 0.70 -24.43
N GLU A 170 2.68 -0.29 -25.30
CA GLU A 170 2.98 -0.14 -26.72
C GLU A 170 1.84 0.61 -27.43
N SER A 171 2.19 1.66 -28.19
CA SER A 171 1.21 2.38 -29.02
C SER A 171 0.66 1.49 -30.13
N THR A 172 -0.64 1.67 -30.42
CA THR A 172 -1.38 0.88 -31.40
C THR A 172 -1.66 1.66 -32.68
N GLY A 173 -1.53 2.99 -32.64
CA GLY A 173 -2.03 3.90 -33.68
C GLY A 173 -3.57 3.97 -33.77
N ASP A 174 -4.29 3.27 -32.89
CA ASP A 174 -5.75 3.28 -32.79
C ASP A 174 -6.16 3.78 -31.40
N ASP A 175 -6.57 5.04 -31.34
CA ASP A 175 -7.01 5.72 -30.11
C ASP A 175 -8.29 5.12 -29.52
N ASN A 176 -9.02 4.28 -30.28
CA ASN A 176 -10.26 3.63 -29.83
C ASN A 176 -10.05 2.15 -29.46
N ILE A 177 -8.79 1.69 -29.39
CA ILE A 177 -8.51 0.31 -29.02
C ILE A 177 -9.01 0.03 -27.59
N THR A 178 -9.65 -1.11 -27.42
CA THR A 178 -10.14 -1.56 -26.11
C THR A 178 -9.12 -2.51 -25.48
N PRO A 179 -9.07 -2.63 -24.14
CA PRO A 179 -8.17 -3.58 -23.49
C PRO A 179 -8.29 -5.00 -24.04
N ASP A 180 -9.51 -5.49 -24.28
CA ASP A 180 -9.74 -6.85 -24.80
C ASP A 180 -9.15 -7.07 -26.21
N LYS A 181 -9.07 -6.01 -27.03
CA LYS A 181 -8.42 -6.06 -28.36
C LYS A 181 -6.93 -5.78 -28.30
N TYR A 182 -6.49 -5.03 -27.29
CA TYR A 182 -5.10 -4.62 -27.15
C TYR A 182 -4.17 -5.80 -26.91
N TRP A 183 -4.59 -6.76 -26.10
CA TRP A 183 -3.75 -7.87 -25.64
C TRP A 183 -3.71 -9.03 -26.65
N THR A 184 -2.87 -8.88 -27.68
CA THR A 184 -2.48 -9.99 -28.57
C THR A 184 -1.41 -10.85 -27.93
N SER A 185 -1.23 -12.09 -28.41
CA SER A 185 -0.17 -12.99 -27.95
C SER A 185 1.21 -12.33 -28.03
N GLU A 186 1.52 -11.59 -29.09
CA GLU A 186 2.82 -10.95 -29.27
C GLU A 186 3.04 -9.82 -28.26
N ARG A 187 2.01 -9.05 -27.93
CA ARG A 187 2.08 -8.00 -26.90
C ARG A 187 2.19 -8.56 -25.50
N ILE A 188 1.49 -9.67 -25.23
CA ILE A 188 1.62 -10.40 -23.97
C ILE A 188 3.06 -10.89 -23.81
N GLU A 189 3.68 -11.47 -24.84
CA GLU A 189 5.08 -11.91 -24.79
C GLU A 189 6.07 -10.76 -24.60
N ARG A 190 5.88 -9.63 -25.31
CA ARG A 190 6.71 -8.42 -25.10
C ARG A 190 6.55 -7.83 -23.71
N THR A 191 5.33 -7.80 -23.19
CA THR A 191 5.03 -7.34 -21.82
C THR A 191 5.67 -8.24 -20.79
N SER A 192 5.58 -9.57 -20.98
CA SER A 192 6.25 -10.57 -20.15
C SER A 192 7.76 -10.36 -20.14
N SER A 193 8.37 -10.23 -21.32
CA SER A 193 9.81 -9.97 -21.48
C SER A 193 10.25 -8.69 -20.75
N GLN A 194 9.50 -7.59 -20.93
CA GLN A 194 9.76 -6.30 -20.30
C GLN A 194 9.70 -6.38 -18.76
N LEU A 195 8.57 -6.85 -18.21
CA LEU A 195 8.37 -6.94 -16.77
C LEU A 195 9.39 -7.87 -16.10
N ARG A 196 9.60 -9.06 -16.68
CA ARG A 196 10.56 -10.04 -16.14
C ARG A 196 11.99 -9.52 -16.20
N GLY A 197 12.36 -8.80 -17.26
CA GLY A 197 13.69 -8.18 -17.40
C GLY A 197 14.00 -7.19 -16.28
N PHE A 198 13.01 -6.41 -15.84
CA PHE A 198 13.15 -5.51 -14.69
C PHE A 198 13.14 -6.28 -13.36
N MET A 199 12.18 -7.20 -13.18
CA MET A 199 12.02 -7.94 -11.92
C MET A 199 13.24 -8.81 -11.59
N ARG A 200 13.93 -9.37 -12.59
CA ARG A 200 15.15 -10.16 -12.38
C ARG A 200 16.27 -9.36 -11.69
N GLN A 201 16.31 -8.05 -11.90
CA GLN A 201 17.33 -7.18 -11.31
C GLN A 201 17.09 -6.92 -9.81
N LEU A 202 15.92 -7.27 -9.27
CA LEU A 202 15.63 -7.17 -7.83
C LEU A 202 16.42 -8.19 -6.99
N LYS A 203 16.89 -9.28 -7.60
CA LYS A 203 17.58 -10.38 -6.89
C LYS A 203 19.08 -10.18 -6.67
N GLY A 204 19.67 -9.20 -7.35
CA GLY A 204 21.11 -8.89 -7.22
C GLY A 204 21.37 -7.64 -6.42
#